data_AF-A0AAV2CMZ6-F1
#
_entry.id   AF-A0AAV2CMZ6-F1
#
_cell.length_a   1.000
_cell.length_b   1.000
_cell.length_c   1.000
_cell.angle_alpha   90.00
_cell.angle_beta   90.00
_cell.angle_gamma   90.00
#
_symmetry.space_group_name_H-M   'P 1'
#
loop_
_entity.id
_entity.type
_entity.pdbx_description
1 polymer ?
#
loop_
_entity_poly.entity_id
_entity_poly.type
_entity_poly.pdbx_seq_one_letter_code
_entity_poly.pdbx_strand_id
1 'polypeptide(L)'
;MQLHISPSMRSITISSSNSNGGFIDLMKIKVAARHISYRTLFHTILILAFLLPFVFILTALVTLEGVNNCSSFDCLGRRLGPRLLGRVDDSGRLVKDFHKILNQVNTEEIPNGLKLPESFSQLVAEMKSNQYDAKTFALTLRAMMEKFEREIRESKFAELMNKHFTASSIPKGIHCLSLRLTDEYSSNAHARRQLPAPELLPLLSDNSYHHFILSTDNILAASVVVTSTVASSLRPEKIVFHVITDKKTYAGMHSWFALNSVSPAIIEVKGVHQFEWLTRENVPVLEAVESHNSIRNYYHGNHVAGANLSDTTPRMFASKLQARSPKYISLLNHLRIYLPELFPNLDKVVFLDDDVVIQRDLSPLWDIDLKGKVNGAVETCRGEDEWVMSKRFKNYFNFSHPLIANNLDSEECAWAYGMNVFDLHAWRKTSIRETYHSWLRENLKSNLTMWKLGTLPPALIAFKGHVHAIDPEWHMLGLGYQNKTDIESVKRAAVIHYNGQSKPWLPIGFEHLRPFWTKYVNYSSDFVRNCHIMET
;
A
#
# COMPACT_ATOMS: atom_id res chain seq x y z
N MET A 1 6.96 84.86 -26.13
CA MET A 1 5.51 85.12 -25.97
C MET A 1 5.37 86.33 -25.06
N GLN A 2 4.96 87.48 -25.60
CA GLN A 2 4.78 88.70 -24.81
C GLN A 2 3.28 88.92 -24.56
N LEU A 3 2.94 89.15 -23.28
CA LEU A 3 1.58 89.38 -22.81
C LEU A 3 1.45 90.87 -22.48
N HIS A 4 0.61 91.57 -23.23
CA HIS A 4 0.28 92.97 -22.95
C HIS A 4 -1.16 93.06 -22.42
N ILE A 5 -1.29 93.53 -21.18
CA ILE A 5 -2.56 93.77 -20.50
C ILE A 5 -2.79 95.29 -20.48
N SER A 6 -3.95 95.74 -20.96
CA SER A 6 -4.26 97.18 -20.95
C SER A 6 -4.60 97.67 -19.54
N PRO A 7 -4.33 98.94 -19.19
CA PRO A 7 -4.56 99.49 -17.84
C PRO A 7 -6.02 99.47 -17.37
N SER A 8 -6.99 99.22 -18.26
CA SER A 8 -8.41 99.12 -17.94
C SER A 8 -8.93 97.68 -17.80
N MET A 9 -8.05 96.67 -17.92
CA MET A 9 -8.37 95.23 -17.86
C MET A 9 -9.46 94.74 -18.84
N ARG A 10 -9.81 95.52 -19.87
CA ARG A 10 -10.91 95.17 -20.81
C ARG A 10 -10.47 94.41 -22.07
N SER A 11 -9.17 94.23 -22.28
CA SER A 11 -8.65 93.40 -23.38
C SER A 11 -7.25 92.87 -23.06
N ILE A 12 -7.02 91.59 -23.35
CA ILE A 12 -5.71 90.93 -23.27
C ILE A 12 -5.26 90.67 -24.72
N THR A 13 -4.02 91.03 -25.05
CA THR A 13 -3.43 90.73 -26.37
C THR A 13 -2.17 89.88 -26.17
N ILE A 14 -2.13 88.73 -26.86
CA ILE A 14 -1.06 87.73 -26.77
C ILE A 14 -0.35 87.71 -28.12
N SER A 15 0.95 87.97 -28.14
CA SER A 15 1.78 87.82 -29.35
C SER A 15 2.80 86.69 -29.18
N SER A 16 2.88 85.83 -30.19
CA SER A 16 3.84 84.74 -30.32
C SER A 16 4.77 85.04 -31.49
N SER A 17 6.06 85.23 -31.24
CA SER A 17 7.10 85.30 -32.26
C SER A 17 7.55 83.89 -32.60
N ASN A 18 7.17 83.36 -33.77
CA ASN A 18 7.76 82.13 -34.32
C ASN A 18 8.70 82.47 -35.47
N SER A 19 9.93 81.99 -35.37
CA SER A 19 10.91 81.99 -36.46
C SER A 19 10.49 80.98 -37.53
N ASN A 20 9.74 81.46 -38.52
CA ASN A 20 9.79 81.12 -39.95
C ASN A 20 8.40 81.30 -40.58
N GLY A 21 8.30 82.26 -41.51
CA GLY A 21 7.33 82.25 -42.60
C GLY A 21 5.86 82.54 -42.26
N GLY A 22 5.49 83.83 -42.37
CA GLY A 22 4.20 84.31 -42.89
C GLY A 22 2.88 83.78 -42.30
N PHE A 23 2.30 84.53 -41.35
CA PHE A 23 0.89 84.95 -41.18
C PHE A 23 0.69 85.34 -39.70
N ILE A 24 0.30 86.59 -39.43
CA ILE A 24 -0.01 87.09 -38.08
C ILE A 24 -1.50 86.84 -37.81
N ASP A 25 -1.82 85.91 -36.91
CA ASP A 25 -3.20 85.68 -36.48
C ASP A 25 -3.49 86.42 -35.15
N LEU A 26 -4.48 87.32 -35.17
CA LEU A 26 -4.83 88.21 -34.04
C LEU A 26 -6.21 87.83 -33.48
N MET A 27 -6.23 87.06 -32.38
CA MET A 27 -7.46 86.73 -31.67
C MET A 27 -7.83 87.83 -30.65
N LYS A 28 -8.94 88.54 -30.88
CA LYS A 28 -9.55 89.51 -29.94
C LYS A 28 -10.72 88.86 -29.19
N ILE A 29 -10.59 88.67 -27.88
CA ILE A 29 -11.69 88.20 -27.01
C ILE A 29 -12.33 89.42 -26.32
N LYS A 30 -13.62 89.68 -26.61
CA LYS A 30 -14.45 90.66 -25.90
C LYS A 30 -15.28 89.96 -24.82
N VAL A 31 -15.07 90.32 -23.55
CA VAL A 31 -15.92 89.86 -22.44
C VAL A 31 -17.05 90.87 -22.25
N ALA A 32 -18.29 90.43 -22.47
CA ALA A 32 -19.50 91.21 -22.16
C ALA A 32 -20.09 90.73 -20.83
N ALA A 33 -20.28 91.65 -19.89
CA ALA A 33 -21.01 91.39 -18.65
C ALA A 33 -22.50 91.22 -18.96
N ARG A 34 -23.10 90.08 -18.59
CA ARG A 34 -24.57 89.87 -18.67
C ARG A 34 -25.17 89.91 -17.26
N HIS A 35 -26.15 90.80 -17.08
CA HIS A 35 -27.01 90.89 -15.91
C HIS A 35 -27.77 89.57 -15.68
N ILE A 36 -27.74 89.06 -14.44
CA ILE A 36 -28.54 87.91 -13.99
C ILE A 36 -29.98 88.38 -13.78
N SER A 37 -30.93 87.72 -14.44
CA SER A 37 -32.36 88.01 -14.33
C SER A 37 -32.92 87.52 -12.99
N TYR A 38 -33.81 88.31 -12.37
CA TYR A 38 -34.51 87.98 -11.13
C TYR A 38 -35.23 86.61 -11.17
N ARG A 39 -35.60 86.15 -12.38
CA ARG A 39 -36.25 84.85 -12.61
C ARG A 39 -35.32 83.66 -12.36
N THR A 40 -34.03 83.78 -12.67
CA THR A 40 -33.02 82.76 -12.37
C THR A 40 -32.66 82.72 -10.89
N LEU A 41 -32.72 83.88 -10.21
CA LEU A 41 -32.53 83.96 -8.75
C LEU A 41 -33.68 83.29 -7.99
N PHE A 42 -34.91 83.48 -8.46
CA PHE A 42 -36.10 82.85 -7.86
C PHE A 42 -36.04 81.31 -7.97
N HIS A 43 -35.71 80.76 -9.14
CA HIS A 43 -35.60 79.30 -9.32
C HIS A 43 -34.43 78.70 -8.55
N THR A 44 -33.31 79.40 -8.41
CA THR A 44 -32.18 78.92 -7.59
C THR A 44 -32.52 78.92 -6.10
N ILE A 45 -33.22 79.94 -5.60
CA ILE A 45 -33.71 79.96 -4.21
C ILE A 45 -34.76 78.87 -3.97
N LEU A 46 -35.68 78.63 -4.93
CA LEU A 46 -36.67 77.57 -4.83
C LEU A 46 -36.02 76.17 -4.79
N ILE A 47 -35.00 75.93 -5.61
CA ILE A 47 -34.23 74.68 -5.63
C ILE A 47 -33.47 74.50 -4.31
N LEU A 48 -32.85 75.55 -3.77
CA LEU A 48 -32.19 75.53 -2.46
C LEU A 48 -33.18 75.25 -1.32
N ALA A 49 -34.37 75.84 -1.37
CA ALA A 49 -35.43 75.63 -0.38
C ALA A 49 -35.95 74.18 -0.36
N PHE A 50 -35.93 73.48 -1.50
CA PHE A 50 -36.30 72.05 -1.58
C PHE A 50 -35.15 71.10 -1.23
N LEU A 51 -33.90 71.46 -1.54
CA LEU A 51 -32.73 70.60 -1.29
C LEU A 51 -32.24 70.66 0.17
N LEU A 52 -32.32 71.82 0.81
CA LEU A 52 -31.82 72.01 2.18
C LEU A 52 -32.50 71.10 3.22
N PRO A 53 -33.84 70.91 3.22
CA PRO A 53 -34.50 69.96 4.12
C PRO A 53 -34.06 68.52 3.88
N PHE A 54 -33.80 68.15 2.62
CA PHE A 54 -33.36 66.79 2.27
C PHE A 54 -31.93 66.51 2.74
N VAL A 55 -31.04 67.49 2.61
CA VAL A 55 -29.66 67.42 3.14
C VAL A 55 -29.69 67.38 4.68
N PHE A 56 -30.58 68.13 5.32
CA PHE A 56 -30.74 68.13 6.77
C PHE A 56 -31.27 66.80 7.30
N ILE A 57 -32.28 66.22 6.65
CA ILE A 57 -32.81 64.88 6.99
C ILE A 57 -31.74 63.81 6.77
N LEU A 58 -30.98 63.86 5.68
CA LEU A 58 -29.92 62.89 5.37
C LEU A 58 -28.78 62.95 6.40
N THR A 59 -28.39 64.15 6.83
CA THR A 59 -27.35 64.34 7.86
C THR A 59 -27.85 63.99 9.27
N ALA A 60 -29.13 64.24 9.57
CA ALA A 60 -29.75 63.80 10.81
C ALA A 60 -29.88 62.26 10.89
N LEU A 61 -30.19 61.58 9.79
CA LEU A 61 -30.30 60.11 9.74
C LEU A 61 -28.92 59.44 9.89
N VAL A 62 -27.87 60.03 9.30
CA VAL A 62 -26.47 59.56 9.43
C VAL A 62 -25.91 59.78 10.85
N THR A 63 -26.45 60.73 11.60
CA THR A 63 -26.02 61.00 13.01
C THR A 63 -26.82 60.20 14.04
N LEU A 64 -28.03 59.72 13.70
CA LEU A 64 -28.87 58.88 14.56
C LEU A 64 -28.55 57.37 14.47
N GLU A 65 -28.03 56.88 13.33
CA GLU A 65 -27.59 55.48 13.19
C GLU A 65 -26.11 55.28 13.60
N GLY A 66 -25.86 55.33 14.92
CA GLY A 66 -24.85 54.48 15.56
C GLY A 66 -23.37 54.76 15.28
N VAL A 67 -22.72 55.39 16.27
CA VAL A 67 -21.27 55.37 16.54
C VAL A 67 -20.76 53.92 16.63
N ASN A 68 -19.71 53.58 15.88
CA ASN A 68 -18.55 52.79 16.36
C ASN A 68 -17.40 52.73 15.33
N ASN A 69 -16.25 53.26 15.74
CA ASN A 69 -14.88 53.03 15.26
C ASN A 69 -14.58 53.15 13.75
N CYS A 70 -14.62 54.37 13.21
CA CYS A 70 -13.77 54.70 12.06
C CYS A 70 -13.24 56.14 12.17
N SER A 71 -12.06 56.30 12.76
CA SER A 71 -11.36 57.58 12.90
C SER A 71 -10.31 57.75 11.80
N SER A 72 -10.74 57.78 10.54
CA SER A 72 -9.93 58.34 9.43
C SER A 72 -10.83 58.87 8.32
N PHE A 73 -10.36 59.92 7.62
CA PHE A 73 -11.02 60.53 6.46
C PHE A 73 -11.25 59.55 5.29
N ASP A 74 -10.74 58.33 5.37
CA ASP A 74 -10.85 57.26 4.37
C ASP A 74 -12.22 56.55 4.41
N CYS A 75 -12.99 56.73 5.48
CA CYS A 75 -14.33 56.14 5.63
C CYS A 75 -15.43 56.93 4.88
N LEU A 76 -15.20 58.21 4.54
CA LEU A 76 -16.15 59.01 3.76
C LEU A 76 -16.21 58.60 2.28
N GLY A 77 -15.12 58.05 1.73
CA GLY A 77 -15.09 57.53 0.36
C GLY A 77 -15.81 56.20 0.16
N ARG A 78 -16.15 55.48 1.24
CA ARG A 78 -16.71 54.11 1.20
C ARG A 78 -18.23 54.00 1.35
N ARG A 79 -18.97 55.09 1.62
CA ARG A 79 -20.43 55.01 1.81
C ARG A 79 -21.28 55.92 0.93
N LEU A 80 -20.69 56.87 0.18
CA LEU A 80 -21.39 57.72 -0.78
C LEU A 80 -20.74 57.68 -2.17
N GLY A 81 -20.58 56.46 -2.70
CA GLY A 81 -20.16 56.15 -4.08
C GLY A 81 -20.60 54.73 -4.48
N PRO A 82 -20.86 54.47 -5.77
CA PRO A 82 -22.17 54.18 -6.34
C PRO A 82 -22.75 52.81 -5.94
N ARG A 83 -23.92 52.80 -5.29
CA ARG A 83 -24.79 51.61 -5.17
C ARG A 83 -25.70 51.38 -6.39
N LEU A 84 -25.52 52.17 -7.46
CA LEU A 84 -26.24 52.07 -8.75
C LEU A 84 -25.45 51.31 -9.83
N LEU A 85 -24.20 50.92 -9.57
CA LEU A 85 -23.43 49.98 -10.39
C LEU A 85 -23.08 48.80 -9.49
N GLY A 86 -23.54 47.61 -9.88
CA GLY A 86 -23.46 46.39 -9.07
C GLY A 86 -22.08 46.19 -8.43
N ARG A 87 -22.08 45.97 -7.13
CA ARG A 87 -20.90 45.52 -6.39
C ARG A 87 -20.58 44.12 -6.90
N VAL A 88 -19.71 44.04 -7.90
CA VAL A 88 -19.10 42.78 -8.30
C VAL A 88 -18.38 42.27 -7.06
N ASP A 89 -18.68 41.04 -6.69
CA ASP A 89 -18.03 40.36 -5.58
C ASP A 89 -16.51 40.28 -5.87
N ASP A 90 -15.74 41.21 -5.30
CA ASP A 90 -14.29 41.32 -5.51
C ASP A 90 -13.55 40.06 -5.07
N SER A 91 -14.15 39.27 -4.16
CA SER A 91 -13.60 37.96 -3.78
C SER A 91 -13.67 36.97 -4.94
N GLY A 92 -14.78 36.94 -5.66
CA GLY A 92 -14.94 36.14 -6.87
C GLY A 92 -14.03 36.59 -8.01
N ARG A 93 -13.71 37.89 -8.09
CA ARG A 93 -12.73 38.43 -9.05
C ARG A 93 -11.31 38.01 -8.70
N LEU A 94 -10.90 38.12 -7.43
CA LEU A 94 -9.59 37.69 -6.95
C LEU A 94 -9.36 36.19 -7.18
N VAL A 95 -10.37 35.34 -6.91
CA VAL A 95 -10.29 33.89 -7.15
C VAL A 95 -10.15 33.59 -8.65
N LYS A 96 -10.87 34.30 -9.53
CA LYS A 96 -10.75 34.15 -10.98
C LYS A 96 -9.36 34.56 -11.48
N ASP A 97 -8.82 35.66 -10.97
CA ASP A 97 -7.49 36.14 -11.30
C ASP A 97 -6.42 35.16 -10.80
N PHE A 98 -6.59 34.61 -9.60
CA PHE A 98 -5.69 33.60 -9.04
C PHE A 98 -5.74 32.29 -9.83
N HIS A 99 -6.92 31.82 -10.22
CA HIS A 99 -7.07 30.66 -11.10
C HIS A 99 -6.40 30.87 -12.46
N LYS A 100 -6.51 32.07 -13.04
CA LYS A 100 -5.81 32.42 -14.29
C LYS A 100 -4.29 32.35 -14.12
N ILE A 101 -3.77 32.85 -13.00
CA ILE A 101 -2.34 32.80 -12.67
C ILE A 101 -1.89 31.35 -12.46
N LEU A 102 -2.63 30.53 -11.71
CA LEU A 102 -2.30 29.11 -11.53
C LEU A 102 -2.24 28.36 -12.86
N ASN A 103 -3.18 28.63 -13.79
CA ASN A 103 -3.15 28.02 -15.12
C ASN A 103 -1.97 28.50 -15.96
N GLN A 104 -1.59 29.78 -15.88
CA GLN A 104 -0.39 30.30 -16.55
C GLN A 104 0.86 29.62 -16.00
N VAL A 105 0.99 29.61 -14.68
CA VAL A 105 2.11 29.01 -13.97
C VAL A 105 2.22 27.53 -14.29
N ASN A 106 1.12 26.79 -14.40
CA ASN A 106 1.12 25.36 -14.74
C ASN A 106 1.87 25.04 -16.05
N THR A 107 1.94 25.99 -16.98
CA THR A 107 2.66 25.83 -18.27
C THR A 107 4.07 26.43 -18.30
N GLU A 108 4.44 27.22 -17.30
CA GLU A 108 5.78 27.83 -17.22
C GLU A 108 6.80 26.85 -16.63
N GLU A 109 8.06 26.92 -17.06
CA GLU A 109 9.14 26.16 -16.41
C GLU A 109 9.51 26.77 -15.06
N ILE A 110 9.77 25.93 -14.06
CA ILE A 110 10.24 26.40 -12.74
C ILE A 110 11.71 26.82 -12.87
N PRO A 111 12.10 28.04 -12.46
CA PRO A 111 13.49 28.48 -12.52
C PRO A 111 14.44 27.56 -11.74
N ASN A 112 15.52 27.13 -12.39
CA ASN A 112 16.58 26.35 -11.74
C ASN A 112 17.25 27.16 -10.62
N GLY A 113 17.36 26.58 -9.42
CA GLY A 113 18.01 27.22 -8.27
C GLY A 113 17.12 28.11 -7.40
N LEU A 114 15.79 28.09 -7.60
CA LEU A 114 14.84 28.76 -6.71
C LEU A 114 14.97 28.20 -5.28
N LYS A 115 15.26 29.06 -4.30
CA LYS A 115 15.22 28.68 -2.88
C LYS A 115 13.75 28.49 -2.47
N LEU A 116 13.37 27.25 -2.21
CA LEU A 116 12.01 26.90 -1.79
C LEU A 116 11.92 26.88 -0.27
N PRO A 117 10.82 27.42 0.31
CA PRO A 117 10.52 27.22 1.72
C PRO A 117 10.43 25.73 2.09
N GLU A 118 10.78 25.38 3.32
CA GLU A 118 10.70 24.00 3.82
C GLU A 118 9.29 23.64 4.30
N SER A 119 8.44 24.64 4.56
CA SER A 119 7.09 24.44 5.07
C SER A 119 6.13 25.52 4.59
N PHE A 120 4.82 25.21 4.64
CA PHE A 120 3.78 26.18 4.33
C PHE A 120 3.81 27.40 5.27
N SER A 121 4.15 27.21 6.56
CA SER A 121 4.29 28.31 7.51
C SER A 121 5.44 29.24 7.14
N GLN A 122 6.57 28.69 6.68
CA GLN A 122 7.68 29.48 6.18
C GLN A 122 7.30 30.24 4.91
N LEU A 123 6.59 29.61 3.96
CA LEU A 123 6.06 30.31 2.78
C LEU A 123 5.20 31.52 3.19
N VAL A 124 4.28 31.34 4.14
CA VAL A 124 3.43 32.43 4.64
C VAL A 124 4.23 33.51 5.37
N ALA A 125 5.27 33.14 6.11
CA ALA A 125 6.15 34.10 6.78
C ALA A 125 6.95 34.93 5.76
N GLU A 126 7.52 34.28 4.74
CA GLU A 126 8.25 34.92 3.66
C GLU A 126 7.35 35.82 2.81
N MET A 127 6.08 35.46 2.61
CA MET A 127 5.08 36.32 1.97
C MET A 127 4.79 37.61 2.75
N LYS A 128 4.92 37.57 4.08
CA LYS A 128 4.72 38.76 4.92
C LYS A 128 5.94 39.67 4.90
N SER A 129 7.15 39.10 4.81
CA SER A 129 8.40 39.86 4.83
C SER A 129 8.85 40.34 3.45
N ASN A 130 8.63 39.54 2.41
CA ASN A 130 8.98 39.85 1.02
C ASN A 130 7.68 40.14 0.26
N GLN A 131 7.64 41.19 -0.56
CA GLN A 131 6.46 41.54 -1.35
C GLN A 131 6.31 40.59 -2.56
N TYR A 132 5.91 39.34 -2.32
CA TYR A 132 5.60 38.39 -3.40
C TYR A 132 4.40 38.88 -4.20
N ASP A 133 4.54 38.93 -5.53
CA ASP A 133 3.38 39.03 -6.40
C ASP A 133 2.65 37.68 -6.50
N ALA A 134 1.38 37.69 -6.92
CA ALA A 134 0.57 36.49 -7.00
C ALA A 134 1.18 35.42 -7.93
N LYS A 135 1.95 35.84 -8.95
CA LYS A 135 2.65 34.94 -9.87
C LYS A 135 3.82 34.22 -9.19
N THR A 136 4.67 34.94 -8.48
CA THR A 136 5.82 34.36 -7.75
C THR A 136 5.33 33.46 -6.62
N PHE A 137 4.24 33.82 -5.94
CA PHE A 137 3.60 32.94 -4.97
C PHE A 137 3.14 31.63 -5.63
N ALA A 138 2.38 31.70 -6.72
CA ALA A 138 1.89 30.53 -7.43
C ALA A 138 3.04 29.64 -7.96
N LEU A 139 4.11 30.24 -8.49
CA LEU A 139 5.32 29.54 -8.93
C LEU A 139 6.01 28.82 -7.76
N THR A 140 6.20 29.52 -6.64
CA THR A 140 6.84 28.96 -5.44
C THR A 140 6.01 27.83 -4.85
N LEU A 141 4.69 28.01 -4.77
CA LEU A 141 3.77 26.99 -4.27
C LEU A 141 3.79 25.75 -5.15
N ARG A 142 3.71 25.90 -6.48
CA ARG A 142 3.81 24.76 -7.41
C ARG A 142 5.15 24.03 -7.24
N ALA A 143 6.25 24.77 -7.17
CA ALA A 143 7.57 24.19 -6.98
C ALA A 143 7.72 23.45 -5.64
N MET A 144 7.12 23.98 -4.56
CA MET A 144 7.03 23.27 -3.28
C MET A 144 6.20 22.00 -3.39
N MET A 145 5.05 22.04 -4.08
CA MET A 145 4.21 20.86 -4.29
C MET A 145 4.95 19.78 -5.10
N GLU A 146 5.59 20.12 -6.21
CA GLU A 146 6.39 19.18 -7.02
C GLU A 146 7.56 18.60 -6.22
N LYS A 147 8.23 19.42 -5.40
CA LYS A 147 9.29 18.97 -4.49
C LYS A 147 8.74 17.97 -3.48
N PHE A 148 7.64 18.28 -2.79
CA PHE A 148 7.05 17.39 -1.79
C PHE A 148 6.49 16.11 -2.41
N GLU A 149 5.89 16.17 -3.59
CA GLU A 149 5.44 14.98 -4.32
C GLU A 149 6.62 14.07 -4.67
N ARG A 150 7.74 14.64 -5.13
CA ARG A 150 8.98 13.88 -5.39
C ARG A 150 9.54 13.24 -4.11
N GLU A 151 9.66 14.00 -3.02
CA GLU A 151 10.18 13.50 -1.73
C GLU A 151 9.29 12.39 -1.14
N ILE A 152 7.96 12.56 -1.20
CA ILE A 152 6.99 11.53 -0.80
C ILE A 152 7.18 10.28 -1.67
N ARG A 153 7.32 10.44 -2.98
CA ARG A 153 7.51 9.32 -3.91
C ARG A 153 8.79 8.56 -3.63
N GLU A 154 9.92 9.26 -3.45
CA GLU A 154 11.22 8.67 -3.10
C GLU A 154 11.16 7.94 -1.75
N SER A 155 10.57 8.57 -0.74
CA SER A 155 10.37 7.97 0.58
C SER A 155 9.55 6.67 0.50
N LYS A 156 8.50 6.65 -0.33
CA LYS A 156 7.65 5.47 -0.56
C LYS A 156 8.40 4.32 -1.23
N PHE A 157 9.30 4.62 -2.17
CA PHE A 157 10.16 3.59 -2.76
C PHE A 157 11.17 3.03 -1.75
N ALA A 158 11.79 3.90 -0.95
CA ALA A 158 12.71 3.50 0.11
C ALA A 158 11.98 2.63 1.16
N GLU A 159 10.78 3.02 1.59
CA GLU A 159 9.93 2.25 2.49
C GLU A 159 9.65 0.84 1.95
N LEU A 160 9.19 0.73 0.69
CA LEU A 160 8.89 -0.55 0.06
C LEU A 160 10.13 -1.46 -0.03
N MET A 161 11.29 -0.87 -0.34
CA MET A 161 12.56 -1.58 -0.41
C MET A 161 12.99 -2.09 0.97
N ASN A 162 12.99 -1.22 1.99
CA ASN A 162 13.34 -1.58 3.36
C ASN A 162 12.40 -2.65 3.93
N LYS A 163 11.11 -2.55 3.62
CA LYS A 163 10.10 -3.56 3.97
C LYS A 163 10.42 -4.90 3.30
N HIS A 164 10.79 -4.92 2.02
CA HIS A 164 11.18 -6.13 1.31
C HIS A 164 12.43 -6.78 1.91
N PHE A 165 13.47 -6.01 2.22
CA PHE A 165 14.68 -6.52 2.87
C PHE A 165 14.38 -7.07 4.26
N THR A 166 13.61 -6.35 5.07
CA THR A 166 13.24 -6.81 6.42
C THR A 166 12.43 -8.10 6.34
N ALA A 167 11.45 -8.19 5.42
CA ALA A 167 10.63 -9.38 5.22
C ALA A 167 11.41 -10.61 4.72
N SER A 168 12.54 -10.40 4.04
CA SER A 168 13.39 -11.47 3.50
C SER A 168 14.59 -11.78 4.40
N SER A 169 14.86 -10.94 5.40
CA SER A 169 15.95 -11.13 6.34
C SER A 169 15.63 -12.17 7.41
N ILE A 170 16.68 -12.80 7.95
CA ILE A 170 16.56 -13.69 9.11
C ILE A 170 16.91 -12.88 10.36
N PRO A 171 15.98 -12.67 11.31
CA PRO A 171 16.26 -11.98 12.56
C PRO A 171 17.40 -12.65 13.34
N LYS A 172 18.23 -11.84 14.02
CA LYS A 172 19.37 -12.33 14.81
C LYS A 172 18.98 -13.42 15.81
N GLY A 173 17.85 -13.25 16.51
CA GLY A 173 17.37 -14.24 17.47
C GLY A 173 17.00 -15.57 16.82
N ILE A 174 16.29 -15.55 15.68
CA ILE A 174 15.94 -16.77 14.92
C ILE A 174 17.21 -17.46 14.38
N HIS A 175 18.19 -16.67 13.92
CA HIS A 175 19.47 -17.21 13.49
C HIS A 175 20.24 -17.86 14.64
N CYS A 176 20.31 -17.21 15.81
CA CYS A 176 20.88 -17.78 17.04
C CYS A 176 20.20 -19.10 17.41
N LEU A 177 18.86 -19.12 17.40
CA LEU A 177 18.07 -20.30 17.73
C LEU A 177 18.43 -21.48 16.83
N SER A 178 18.50 -21.25 15.51
CA SER A 178 18.88 -22.27 14.53
C SER A 178 20.29 -22.82 14.75
N LEU A 179 21.27 -21.94 14.99
CA LEU A 179 22.65 -22.35 15.24
C LEU A 179 22.78 -23.15 16.54
N ARG A 180 22.16 -22.69 17.64
CA ARG A 180 22.23 -23.39 18.93
C ARG A 180 21.57 -24.77 18.88
N LEU A 181 20.41 -24.88 18.25
CA LEU A 181 19.76 -26.18 18.11
C LEU A 181 20.54 -27.13 17.19
N THR A 182 21.23 -26.59 16.18
CA THR A 182 22.12 -27.40 15.34
C THR A 182 23.33 -27.90 16.12
N ASP A 183 23.88 -27.08 17.01
CA ASP A 183 24.95 -27.47 17.94
C ASP A 183 24.50 -28.58 18.90
N GLU A 184 23.29 -28.46 19.46
CA GLU A 184 22.66 -29.51 20.29
C GLU A 184 22.51 -30.82 19.52
N TYR A 185 22.08 -30.79 18.26
CA TYR A 185 22.00 -32.01 17.44
C TYR A 185 23.33 -32.76 17.39
N SER A 186 24.46 -32.03 17.36
CA SER A 186 25.79 -32.62 17.24
C SER A 186 26.32 -33.21 18.56
N SER A 187 25.96 -32.60 19.69
CA SER A 187 26.58 -32.87 21.00
C SER A 187 25.65 -33.55 22.01
N ASN A 188 24.33 -33.43 21.83
CA ASN A 188 23.32 -33.92 22.77
C ASN A 188 22.58 -35.15 22.20
N ALA A 189 22.66 -36.28 22.91
CA ALA A 189 21.97 -37.51 22.49
C ALA A 189 20.43 -37.37 22.53
N HIS A 190 19.89 -36.57 23.45
CA HIS A 190 18.44 -36.33 23.54
C HIS A 190 17.94 -35.51 22.34
N ALA A 191 18.74 -34.59 21.80
CA ALA A 191 18.41 -33.81 20.60
C ALA A 191 18.32 -34.69 19.33
N ARG A 192 18.97 -35.86 19.34
CA ARG A 192 18.92 -36.88 18.27
C ARG A 192 17.95 -38.02 18.53
N ARG A 193 17.14 -37.93 19.60
CA ARG A 193 16.12 -38.95 19.89
C ARG A 193 15.18 -39.09 18.69
N GLN A 194 14.93 -40.33 18.26
CA GLN A 194 14.03 -40.60 17.14
C GLN A 194 12.64 -39.97 17.33
N LEU A 195 12.16 -39.31 16.28
CA LEU A 195 10.86 -38.65 16.23
C LEU A 195 9.99 -39.28 15.14
N PRO A 196 8.89 -39.97 15.49
CA PRO A 196 8.44 -40.30 16.84
C PRO A 196 9.20 -41.51 17.42
N ALA A 197 8.86 -41.91 18.65
CA ALA A 197 9.39 -43.14 19.23
C ALA A 197 9.03 -44.38 18.37
N PRO A 198 9.86 -45.45 18.37
CA PRO A 198 9.66 -46.62 17.52
C PRO A 198 8.26 -47.24 17.57
N GLU A 199 7.62 -47.22 18.73
CA GLU A 199 6.29 -47.79 18.97
C GLU A 199 5.18 -47.03 18.22
N LEU A 200 5.43 -45.77 17.88
CA LEU A 200 4.47 -44.88 17.23
C LEU A 200 4.70 -44.79 15.71
N LEU A 201 5.76 -45.39 15.17
CA LEU A 201 6.06 -45.36 13.73
C LEU A 201 4.91 -45.91 12.85
N PRO A 202 4.19 -46.98 13.22
CA PRO A 202 3.06 -47.46 12.41
C PRO A 202 1.93 -46.43 12.26
N LEU A 203 1.80 -45.51 13.23
CA LEU A 203 0.74 -44.50 13.24
C LEU A 203 0.99 -43.36 12.26
N LEU A 204 2.22 -43.23 11.72
CA LEU A 204 2.55 -42.22 10.71
C LEU A 204 1.83 -42.43 9.37
N SER A 205 1.24 -43.61 9.16
CA SER A 205 0.44 -43.95 7.97
C SER A 205 -0.98 -44.43 8.31
N ASP A 206 -1.43 -44.26 9.56
CA ASP A 206 -2.74 -44.71 10.01
C ASP A 206 -3.81 -43.65 9.77
N ASN A 207 -4.65 -43.86 8.74
CA ASN A 207 -5.74 -42.96 8.36
C ASN A 207 -6.82 -42.75 9.45
N SER A 208 -6.75 -43.43 10.59
CA SER A 208 -7.59 -43.13 11.78
C SER A 208 -7.10 -41.95 12.62
N TYR A 209 -5.97 -41.34 12.25
CA TYR A 209 -5.39 -40.13 12.84
C TYR A 209 -5.56 -38.91 11.92
N HIS A 210 -5.43 -37.72 12.51
CA HIS A 210 -5.46 -36.46 11.79
C HIS A 210 -4.03 -36.05 11.41
N HIS A 211 -3.68 -36.27 10.14
CA HIS A 211 -2.37 -35.97 9.59
C HIS A 211 -2.26 -34.52 9.11
N PHE A 212 -1.44 -33.73 9.79
CA PHE A 212 -1.08 -32.37 9.41
C PHE A 212 0.29 -32.35 8.76
N ILE A 213 0.44 -31.54 7.70
CA ILE A 213 1.69 -31.38 6.97
C ILE A 213 2.12 -29.93 7.04
N LEU A 214 3.36 -29.72 7.42
CA LEU A 214 3.99 -28.41 7.50
C LEU A 214 5.36 -28.47 6.84
N SER A 215 5.63 -27.56 5.91
CA SER A 215 6.91 -27.51 5.18
C SER A 215 7.58 -26.15 5.38
N THR A 216 8.70 -26.09 6.12
CA THR A 216 9.36 -24.81 6.47
C THR A 216 10.82 -24.97 6.90
N ASP A 217 11.61 -23.92 6.69
CA ASP A 217 12.97 -23.73 7.21
C ASP A 217 13.00 -22.83 8.47
N ASN A 218 11.84 -22.41 8.98
CA ASN A 218 11.71 -21.57 10.16
C ASN A 218 11.26 -22.38 11.38
N ILE A 219 12.22 -22.76 12.22
CA ILE A 219 12.00 -23.57 13.43
C ILE A 219 10.99 -22.91 14.39
N LEU A 220 11.10 -21.60 14.59
CA LEU A 220 10.23 -20.88 15.52
C LEU A 220 8.78 -20.83 15.01
N ALA A 221 8.61 -20.57 13.71
CA ALA A 221 7.30 -20.60 13.07
C ALA A 221 6.68 -22.01 13.12
N ALA A 222 7.48 -23.05 12.86
CA ALA A 222 7.05 -24.44 12.96
C ALA A 222 6.56 -24.79 14.37
N SER A 223 7.31 -24.36 15.39
CA SER A 223 6.92 -24.51 16.79
C SER A 223 5.55 -23.90 17.06
N VAL A 224 5.28 -22.68 16.58
CA VAL A 224 4.00 -21.99 16.82
C VAL A 224 2.84 -22.69 16.13
N VAL A 225 3.02 -23.11 14.87
CA VAL A 225 1.97 -23.86 14.15
C VAL A 225 1.62 -25.13 14.92
N VAL A 226 2.60 -25.99 15.21
CA VAL A 226 2.38 -27.25 15.94
C VAL A 226 1.75 -27.01 17.31
N THR A 227 2.30 -26.08 18.10
CA THR A 227 1.79 -25.78 19.45
C THR A 227 0.36 -25.24 19.40
N SER A 228 0.06 -24.35 18.46
CA SER A 228 -1.28 -23.77 18.32
C SER A 228 -2.32 -24.80 17.88
N THR A 229 -1.96 -25.73 17.00
CA THR A 229 -2.84 -26.83 16.59
C THR A 229 -3.12 -27.78 17.75
N VAL A 230 -2.09 -28.19 18.50
CA VAL A 230 -2.27 -29.11 19.63
C VAL A 230 -3.07 -28.44 20.75
N ALA A 231 -2.75 -27.19 21.09
CA ALA A 231 -3.45 -26.46 22.15
C ALA A 231 -4.92 -26.17 21.83
N SER A 232 -5.28 -26.10 20.55
CA SER A 232 -6.65 -25.80 20.11
C SER A 232 -7.49 -27.05 19.83
N SER A 233 -6.89 -28.25 19.86
CA SER A 233 -7.59 -29.49 19.52
C SER A 233 -8.32 -30.09 20.70
N LEU A 234 -9.49 -30.69 20.42
CA LEU A 234 -10.27 -31.45 21.40
C LEU A 234 -9.70 -32.85 21.64
N ARG A 235 -8.91 -33.38 20.69
CA ARG A 235 -8.30 -34.72 20.74
C ARG A 235 -6.84 -34.67 20.29
N PRO A 236 -5.96 -34.03 21.08
CA PRO A 236 -4.56 -33.85 20.71
C PRO A 236 -3.81 -35.19 20.51
N GLU A 237 -4.27 -36.28 21.13
CA GLU A 237 -3.72 -37.63 20.98
C GLU A 237 -3.96 -38.24 19.59
N LYS A 238 -4.89 -37.66 18.81
CA LYS A 238 -5.16 -38.04 17.42
C LYS A 238 -4.35 -37.26 16.39
N ILE A 239 -3.50 -36.33 16.81
CA ILE A 239 -2.72 -35.48 15.90
C ILE A 239 -1.41 -36.18 15.53
N VAL A 240 -1.16 -36.27 14.22
CA VAL A 240 0.15 -36.61 13.65
C VAL A 240 0.61 -35.41 12.82
N PHE A 241 1.79 -34.87 13.13
CA PHE A 241 2.42 -33.80 12.36
C PHE A 241 3.61 -34.33 11.57
N HIS A 242 3.60 -34.12 10.26
CA HIS A 242 4.74 -34.34 9.39
C HIS A 242 5.40 -32.99 9.09
N VAL A 243 6.48 -32.70 9.80
CA VAL A 243 7.27 -31.48 9.61
C VAL A 243 8.38 -31.77 8.60
N ILE A 244 8.26 -31.14 7.43
CA ILE A 244 9.24 -31.25 6.35
C ILE A 244 10.12 -30.00 6.35
N THR A 245 11.43 -30.19 6.30
CA THR A 245 12.38 -29.08 6.29
C THR A 245 13.56 -29.36 5.36
N ASP A 246 14.35 -28.34 5.03
CA ASP A 246 15.50 -28.51 4.16
C ASP A 246 16.67 -29.24 4.85
N LYS A 247 17.66 -29.68 4.07
CA LYS A 247 18.83 -30.38 4.60
C LYS A 247 19.63 -29.52 5.60
N LYS A 248 19.62 -28.19 5.44
CA LYS A 248 20.42 -27.28 6.27
C LYS A 248 19.79 -27.07 7.64
N THR A 249 18.47 -27.04 7.70
CA THR A 249 17.67 -26.75 8.89
C THR A 249 17.30 -28.02 9.66
N TYR A 250 17.35 -29.19 9.01
CA TYR A 250 16.98 -30.48 9.61
C TYR A 250 17.51 -30.71 11.02
N ALA A 251 18.82 -30.53 11.25
CA ALA A 251 19.43 -30.76 12.56
C ALA A 251 18.80 -29.87 13.66
N GLY A 252 18.64 -28.58 13.39
CA GLY A 252 18.02 -27.64 14.34
C GLY A 252 16.52 -27.92 14.54
N MET A 253 15.79 -28.18 13.46
CA MET A 253 14.35 -28.50 13.50
C MET A 253 14.09 -29.78 14.31
N HIS A 254 14.87 -30.83 14.04
CA HIS A 254 14.77 -32.11 14.75
C HIS A 254 15.08 -31.92 16.24
N SER A 255 16.16 -31.20 16.57
CA SER A 255 16.54 -30.93 17.95
C SER A 255 15.46 -30.18 18.72
N TRP A 256 14.79 -29.21 18.08
CA TRP A 256 13.68 -28.48 18.70
C TRP A 256 12.59 -29.43 19.19
N PHE A 257 12.05 -30.27 18.30
CA PHE A 257 10.95 -31.17 18.64
C PHE A 257 11.38 -32.37 19.49
N ALA A 258 12.66 -32.74 19.46
CA ALA A 258 13.21 -33.77 20.34
C ALA A 258 13.36 -33.29 21.79
N LEU A 259 13.75 -32.02 21.97
CA LEU A 259 13.93 -31.40 23.29
C LEU A 259 12.65 -30.73 23.83
N ASN A 260 11.71 -30.37 22.97
CA ASN A 260 10.44 -29.71 23.31
C ASN A 260 9.27 -30.57 22.78
N SER A 261 9.02 -31.70 23.43
CA SER A 261 7.94 -32.60 23.01
C SER A 261 6.57 -31.94 23.24
N VAL A 262 5.69 -32.05 22.23
CA VAL A 262 4.32 -31.51 22.27
C VAL A 262 3.33 -32.66 22.51
N SER A 263 3.50 -33.35 23.63
CA SER A 263 2.66 -34.50 24.01
C SER A 263 1.20 -34.05 24.27
N PRO A 264 0.17 -34.84 23.90
CA PRO A 264 0.21 -36.20 23.36
C PRO A 264 0.32 -36.34 21.83
N ALA A 265 0.57 -35.27 21.09
CA ALA A 265 0.67 -35.34 19.63
C ALA A 265 1.93 -36.06 19.15
N ILE A 266 1.84 -36.71 17.99
CA ILE A 266 2.93 -37.44 17.33
C ILE A 266 3.59 -36.50 16.33
N ILE A 267 4.91 -36.28 16.46
CA ILE A 267 5.66 -35.40 15.56
C ILE A 267 6.71 -36.22 14.82
N GLU A 268 6.70 -36.16 13.50
CA GLU A 268 7.76 -36.61 12.61
C GLU A 268 8.48 -35.38 12.04
N VAL A 269 9.81 -35.38 12.10
CA VAL A 269 10.63 -34.36 11.42
C VAL A 269 11.45 -35.04 10.33
N LYS A 270 11.23 -34.65 9.07
CA LYS A 270 11.96 -35.16 7.91
C LYS A 270 12.62 -34.04 7.12
N GLY A 271 13.90 -34.23 6.83
CA GLY A 271 14.62 -33.43 5.87
C GLY A 271 14.25 -33.84 4.44
N VAL A 272 14.22 -32.90 3.49
CA VAL A 272 13.98 -33.21 2.05
C VAL A 272 14.92 -34.32 1.55
N HIS A 273 16.18 -34.32 2.02
CA HIS A 273 17.19 -35.31 1.67
C HIS A 273 16.94 -36.73 2.18
N GLN A 274 15.94 -36.93 3.05
CA GLN A 274 15.54 -38.24 3.59
C GLN A 274 14.38 -38.87 2.80
N PHE A 275 13.80 -38.14 1.83
CA PHE A 275 12.83 -38.70 0.90
C PHE A 275 13.57 -39.24 -0.32
N GLU A 276 13.65 -40.56 -0.44
CA GLU A 276 14.33 -41.23 -1.56
C GLU A 276 13.75 -40.82 -2.93
N TRP A 277 12.45 -40.52 -2.98
CA TRP A 277 11.77 -40.12 -4.20
C TRP A 277 12.12 -38.70 -4.68
N LEU A 278 12.56 -37.79 -3.80
CA LEU A 278 12.83 -36.39 -4.13
C LEU A 278 14.20 -36.21 -4.82
N THR A 279 14.31 -36.72 -6.03
CA THR A 279 15.47 -36.52 -6.92
C THR A 279 15.23 -35.36 -7.89
N ARG A 280 16.31 -34.80 -8.47
CA ARG A 280 16.20 -33.75 -9.51
C ARG A 280 15.38 -34.19 -10.72
N GLU A 281 15.45 -35.47 -11.06
CA GLU A 281 14.71 -36.07 -12.17
C GLU A 281 13.19 -36.12 -11.90
N ASN A 282 12.80 -36.41 -10.66
CA ASN A 282 11.41 -36.52 -10.23
C ASN A 282 10.77 -35.15 -9.92
N VAL A 283 11.60 -34.12 -9.73
CA VAL A 283 11.16 -32.76 -9.41
C VAL A 283 11.66 -31.78 -10.48
N PRO A 284 11.04 -31.73 -11.68
CA PRO A 284 11.46 -30.83 -12.77
C PRO A 284 11.43 -29.34 -12.38
N VAL A 285 10.65 -29.00 -11.36
CA VAL A 285 10.59 -27.64 -10.79
C VAL A 285 11.95 -27.24 -10.20
N LEU A 286 12.67 -28.16 -9.57
CA LEU A 286 14.00 -27.92 -9.02
C LEU A 286 15.01 -27.62 -10.12
N GLU A 287 15.01 -28.43 -11.18
CA GLU A 287 15.87 -28.20 -12.32
C GLU A 287 15.58 -26.84 -12.96
N ALA A 288 14.31 -26.51 -13.17
CA ALA A 288 13.92 -25.23 -13.76
C ALA A 288 14.40 -24.02 -12.94
N VAL A 289 14.26 -24.06 -11.61
CA VAL A 289 14.64 -22.98 -10.71
C VAL A 289 16.17 -22.84 -10.60
N GLU A 290 16.91 -23.95 -10.58
CA GLU A 290 18.37 -23.95 -10.45
C GLU A 290 19.11 -23.65 -11.78
N SER A 291 18.58 -24.12 -12.92
CA SER A 291 19.26 -24.07 -14.23
C SER A 291 19.05 -22.76 -15.00
N HIS A 292 17.94 -22.05 -14.78
CA HIS A 292 17.63 -20.87 -15.59
C HIS A 292 18.36 -19.64 -15.04
N ASN A 293 19.49 -19.30 -15.66
CA ASN A 293 20.27 -18.10 -15.34
C ASN A 293 19.42 -16.81 -15.32
N SER A 294 18.37 -16.72 -16.15
CA SER A 294 17.42 -15.61 -16.15
C SER A 294 16.62 -15.52 -14.85
N ILE A 295 16.20 -16.66 -14.29
CA ILE A 295 15.50 -16.76 -13.00
C ILE A 295 16.46 -16.38 -11.87
N ARG A 296 17.66 -16.97 -11.86
CA ARG A 296 18.68 -16.66 -10.85
C ARG A 296 19.06 -15.17 -10.86
N ASN A 297 19.25 -14.58 -12.03
CA ASN A 297 19.53 -13.15 -12.18
C ASN A 297 18.33 -12.27 -11.81
N TYR A 298 17.10 -12.73 -12.02
CA TYR A 298 15.91 -11.98 -11.61
C TYR A 298 15.77 -11.89 -10.08
N TYR A 299 16.07 -12.97 -9.37
CA TYR A 299 16.00 -13.07 -7.90
C TYR A 299 17.22 -12.49 -7.19
N HIS A 300 18.42 -12.75 -7.69
CA HIS A 300 19.69 -12.40 -7.03
C HIS A 300 20.43 -11.22 -7.68
N GLY A 301 19.94 -10.69 -8.78
CA GLY A 301 20.58 -9.56 -9.48
C GLY A 301 20.27 -8.20 -8.84
N ASN A 302 21.25 -7.29 -8.91
CA ASN A 302 21.13 -5.93 -8.39
C ASN A 302 20.43 -5.00 -9.39
N HIS A 303 19.10 -5.15 -9.55
CA HIS A 303 18.31 -4.44 -10.56
C HIS A 303 17.66 -3.14 -10.04
N VAL A 304 18.12 -2.62 -8.92
CA VAL A 304 17.79 -1.25 -8.47
C VAL A 304 18.68 -0.24 -9.22
N ALA A 305 19.89 -0.66 -9.60
CA ALA A 305 20.76 0.08 -10.50
C ALA A 305 20.19 0.03 -11.93
N GLY A 306 19.32 0.99 -12.28
CA GLY A 306 18.81 1.17 -13.64
C GLY A 306 17.28 1.12 -13.80
N ALA A 307 16.52 0.93 -12.73
CA ALA A 307 15.07 1.15 -12.80
C ALA A 307 14.82 2.66 -12.92
N ASN A 308 14.24 3.09 -14.05
CA ASN A 308 13.80 4.48 -14.20
C ASN A 308 12.64 4.72 -13.23
N LEU A 309 12.96 5.23 -12.03
CA LEU A 309 11.99 5.48 -10.95
C LEU A 309 10.95 6.53 -11.35
N SER A 310 11.23 7.33 -12.39
CA SER A 310 10.31 8.30 -13.00
C SER A 310 9.05 7.65 -13.59
N ASP A 311 9.17 6.46 -14.18
CA ASP A 311 8.09 5.84 -14.97
C ASP A 311 7.41 4.67 -14.23
N THR A 312 7.98 4.27 -13.09
CA THR A 312 7.44 3.17 -12.28
C THR A 312 6.51 3.70 -11.19
N THR A 313 5.34 3.08 -11.02
CA THR A 313 4.47 3.38 -9.87
C THR A 313 4.90 2.58 -8.63
N PRO A 314 4.65 3.08 -7.39
CA PRO A 314 4.95 2.33 -6.16
C PRO A 314 4.31 0.93 -6.14
N ARG A 315 3.10 0.78 -6.71
CA ARG A 315 2.41 -0.51 -6.81
C ARG A 315 3.14 -1.50 -7.71
N MET A 316 3.58 -1.06 -8.88
CA MET A 316 4.37 -1.91 -9.79
C MET A 316 5.71 -2.29 -9.17
N PHE A 317 6.34 -1.37 -8.45
CA PHE A 317 7.58 -1.63 -7.75
C PHE A 317 7.41 -2.67 -6.62
N ALA A 318 6.38 -2.52 -5.78
CA ALA A 318 6.05 -3.49 -4.75
C ALA A 318 5.80 -4.90 -5.33
N SER A 319 5.08 -4.99 -6.45
CA SER A 319 4.86 -6.26 -7.16
C SER A 319 6.16 -6.88 -7.67
N LYS A 320 7.06 -6.07 -8.24
CA LYS A 320 8.40 -6.52 -8.68
C LYS A 320 9.23 -7.04 -7.49
N LEU A 321 9.19 -6.37 -6.34
CA LEU A 321 9.88 -6.82 -5.13
C LEU A 321 9.28 -8.10 -4.57
N GLN A 322 7.96 -8.22 -4.53
CA GLN A 322 7.29 -9.43 -4.07
C GLN A 322 7.68 -10.64 -4.93
N ALA A 323 7.67 -10.48 -6.25
CA ALA A 323 8.08 -11.51 -7.20
C ALA A 323 9.55 -11.95 -7.02
N ARG A 324 10.38 -11.16 -6.33
CA ARG A 324 11.78 -11.49 -6.01
C ARG A 324 11.96 -12.12 -4.64
N SER A 325 10.88 -12.36 -3.89
CA SER A 325 10.97 -13.01 -2.60
C SER A 325 11.64 -14.39 -2.73
N PRO A 326 12.67 -14.72 -1.92
CA PRO A 326 13.26 -16.06 -1.91
C PRO A 326 12.25 -17.18 -1.64
N LYS A 327 11.12 -16.85 -0.98
CA LYS A 327 10.03 -17.82 -0.75
C LYS A 327 9.45 -18.39 -2.05
N TYR A 328 9.49 -17.67 -3.17
CA TYR A 328 8.93 -18.14 -4.45
C TYR A 328 9.80 -19.14 -5.21
N ILE A 329 11.04 -19.33 -4.78
CA ILE A 329 11.94 -20.39 -5.28
C ILE A 329 12.23 -21.46 -4.23
N SER A 330 11.67 -21.32 -3.03
CA SER A 330 11.88 -22.30 -1.97
C SER A 330 11.29 -23.65 -2.38
N LEU A 331 12.15 -24.67 -2.45
CA LEU A 331 11.75 -26.05 -2.71
C LEU A 331 10.62 -26.48 -1.77
N LEU A 332 10.70 -26.10 -0.50
CA LEU A 332 9.72 -26.46 0.53
C LEU A 332 8.30 -26.04 0.17
N ASN A 333 8.12 -24.91 -0.54
CA ASN A 333 6.81 -24.47 -1.02
C ASN A 333 6.34 -25.28 -2.24
N HIS A 334 7.26 -25.72 -3.08
CA HIS A 334 6.96 -26.55 -4.25
C HIS A 334 6.64 -28.01 -3.88
N LEU A 335 7.06 -28.50 -2.70
CA LEU A 335 6.76 -29.86 -2.25
C LEU A 335 5.25 -30.17 -2.15
N ARG A 336 4.41 -29.13 -2.02
CA ARG A 336 2.95 -29.26 -1.94
C ARG A 336 2.34 -30.01 -3.11
N ILE A 337 2.88 -29.87 -4.32
CA ILE A 337 2.33 -30.56 -5.50
C ILE A 337 2.61 -32.07 -5.46
N TYR A 338 3.54 -32.51 -4.61
CA TYR A 338 4.01 -33.90 -4.49
C TYR A 338 3.47 -34.61 -3.25
N LEU A 339 2.45 -34.05 -2.58
CA LEU A 339 1.87 -34.68 -1.39
C LEU A 339 1.45 -36.15 -1.61
N PRO A 340 0.85 -36.53 -2.76
CA PRO A 340 0.51 -37.94 -3.02
C PRO A 340 1.73 -38.87 -3.04
N GLU A 341 2.87 -38.40 -3.55
CA GLU A 341 4.12 -39.17 -3.63
C GLU A 341 4.89 -39.17 -2.30
N LEU A 342 4.81 -38.08 -1.54
CA LEU A 342 5.43 -37.99 -0.21
C LEU A 342 4.70 -38.84 0.83
N PHE A 343 3.38 -39.00 0.67
CA PHE A 343 2.51 -39.71 1.60
C PHE A 343 1.60 -40.71 0.86
N PRO A 344 2.17 -41.77 0.26
CA PRO A 344 1.42 -42.69 -0.59
C PRO A 344 0.34 -43.49 0.14
N ASN A 345 0.49 -43.68 1.46
CA ASN A 345 -0.40 -44.47 2.29
C ASN A 345 -1.46 -43.65 3.04
N LEU A 346 -1.44 -42.32 2.90
CA LEU A 346 -2.44 -41.44 3.50
C LEU A 346 -3.53 -41.12 2.48
N ASP A 347 -4.77 -41.02 2.97
CA ASP A 347 -5.96 -40.73 2.19
C ASP A 347 -6.34 -39.26 2.27
N LYS A 348 -6.26 -38.65 3.45
CA LYS A 348 -6.62 -37.24 3.65
C LYS A 348 -5.69 -36.57 4.64
N VAL A 349 -5.24 -35.36 4.30
CA VAL A 349 -4.29 -34.57 5.09
C VAL A 349 -4.70 -33.10 5.13
N VAL A 350 -4.28 -32.37 6.16
CA VAL A 350 -4.38 -30.91 6.21
C VAL A 350 -2.99 -30.30 6.05
N PHE A 351 -2.78 -29.51 5.01
CA PHE A 351 -1.56 -28.75 4.81
C PHE A 351 -1.67 -27.38 5.48
N LEU A 352 -0.62 -26.93 6.16
CA LEU A 352 -0.54 -25.63 6.85
C LEU A 352 0.73 -24.88 6.45
N ASP A 353 0.60 -23.58 6.17
CA ASP A 353 1.76 -22.68 6.05
C ASP A 353 2.44 -22.42 7.40
N ASP A 354 3.67 -21.91 7.39
CA ASP A 354 4.43 -21.60 8.61
C ASP A 354 4.01 -20.30 9.29
N ASP A 355 3.28 -19.45 8.58
CA ASP A 355 2.79 -18.15 9.01
C ASP A 355 1.29 -18.19 9.37
N VAL A 356 0.80 -19.33 9.85
CA VAL A 356 -0.56 -19.48 10.39
C VAL A 356 -0.56 -19.70 11.90
N VAL A 357 -1.71 -19.44 12.51
CA VAL A 357 -2.01 -19.80 13.90
C VAL A 357 -3.38 -20.46 13.92
N ILE A 358 -3.46 -21.61 14.59
CA ILE A 358 -4.70 -22.36 14.77
C ILE A 358 -5.32 -21.92 16.10
N GLN A 359 -6.61 -21.59 16.05
CA GLN A 359 -7.37 -21.09 17.21
C GLN A 359 -8.56 -21.98 17.58
N ARG A 360 -8.92 -22.95 16.73
CA ARG A 360 -10.02 -23.89 16.93
C ARG A 360 -9.62 -25.29 16.51
N ASP A 361 -10.38 -26.28 16.96
CA ASP A 361 -10.18 -27.67 16.59
C ASP A 361 -10.42 -27.89 15.09
N LEU A 362 -9.43 -28.47 14.41
CA LEU A 362 -9.45 -28.68 12.97
C LEU A 362 -9.92 -30.08 12.57
N SER A 363 -10.21 -30.97 13.52
CA SER A 363 -10.70 -32.32 13.17
C SER A 363 -11.94 -32.33 12.26
N PRO A 364 -12.92 -31.39 12.36
CA PRO A 364 -14.07 -31.41 11.47
C PRO A 364 -13.72 -31.20 9.99
N LEU A 365 -12.50 -30.74 9.65
CA LEU A 365 -12.05 -30.68 8.25
C LEU A 365 -12.00 -32.06 7.58
N TRP A 366 -11.75 -33.14 8.33
CA TRP A 366 -11.74 -34.50 7.79
C TRP A 366 -13.14 -34.98 7.40
N ASP A 367 -14.18 -34.45 8.05
CA ASP A 367 -15.58 -34.82 7.82
C ASP A 367 -16.22 -34.04 6.68
N ILE A 368 -15.54 -33.02 6.13
CA ILE A 368 -16.03 -32.28 4.98
C ILE A 368 -16.07 -33.21 3.76
N ASP A 369 -17.27 -33.33 3.18
CA ASP A 369 -17.49 -34.01 1.90
C ASP A 369 -17.02 -33.10 0.75
N LEU A 370 -15.85 -33.39 0.22
CA LEU A 370 -15.25 -32.66 -0.91
C LEU A 370 -15.95 -32.93 -2.25
N LYS A 371 -17.04 -33.72 -2.28
CA LYS A 371 -17.81 -34.02 -3.51
C LYS A 371 -16.94 -34.61 -4.63
N GLY A 372 -16.02 -35.49 -4.25
CA GLY A 372 -15.04 -36.11 -5.15
C GLY A 372 -13.95 -35.17 -5.67
N LYS A 373 -13.84 -33.94 -5.12
CA LYS A 373 -12.75 -33.00 -5.39
C LYS A 373 -11.53 -33.32 -4.53
N VAL A 374 -10.37 -32.84 -4.96
CA VAL A 374 -9.08 -33.12 -4.33
C VAL A 374 -8.78 -32.15 -3.19
N ASN A 375 -9.11 -30.87 -3.36
CA ASN A 375 -8.72 -29.81 -2.43
C ASN A 375 -9.95 -29.13 -1.84
N GLY A 376 -10.07 -29.10 -0.51
CA GLY A 376 -10.95 -28.18 0.20
C GLY A 376 -10.19 -26.90 0.56
N ALA A 377 -10.62 -25.76 0.02
CA ALA A 377 -9.93 -24.49 0.18
C ALA A 377 -10.91 -23.32 0.30
N VAL A 378 -10.51 -22.27 1.02
CA VAL A 378 -11.27 -21.02 1.06
C VAL A 378 -11.06 -20.27 -0.25
N GLU A 379 -12.16 -19.94 -0.92
CA GLU A 379 -12.17 -19.08 -2.11
C GLU A 379 -11.85 -17.63 -1.73
N THR A 380 -10.99 -16.98 -2.51
CA THR A 380 -10.54 -15.61 -2.26
C THR A 380 -11.22 -14.59 -3.16
N CYS A 381 -12.37 -14.90 -3.75
CA CYS A 381 -13.19 -13.95 -4.52
C CYS A 381 -14.56 -13.66 -3.88
N ARG A 382 -14.81 -14.25 -2.71
CA ARG A 382 -16.06 -14.16 -1.94
C ARG A 382 -15.71 -13.86 -0.49
N GLY A 383 -16.07 -12.69 0.01
CA GLY A 383 -15.84 -12.31 1.41
C GLY A 383 -15.97 -10.82 1.63
N GLU A 384 -16.01 -10.43 2.89
CA GLU A 384 -16.19 -9.03 3.31
C GLU A 384 -14.93 -8.17 3.10
N ASP A 385 -13.74 -8.77 3.20
CA ASP A 385 -12.49 -8.06 2.94
C ASP A 385 -12.26 -7.90 1.42
N GLU A 386 -12.64 -6.75 0.88
CA GLU A 386 -12.48 -6.43 -0.54
C GLU A 386 -11.03 -6.44 -1.04
N TRP A 387 -10.03 -6.40 -0.14
CA TRP A 387 -8.63 -6.37 -0.56
C TRP A 387 -8.03 -7.78 -0.62
N VAL A 388 -8.34 -8.68 0.30
CA VAL A 388 -7.86 -10.08 0.28
C VAL A 388 -8.83 -11.02 -0.43
N MET A 389 -10.13 -10.81 -0.31
CA MET A 389 -11.21 -11.70 -0.78
C MET A 389 -11.83 -11.26 -2.12
N SER A 390 -11.12 -10.45 -2.91
CA SER A 390 -11.50 -10.04 -4.28
C SER A 390 -10.62 -10.63 -5.39
N LYS A 391 -9.79 -11.63 -5.08
CA LYS A 391 -8.83 -12.23 -6.02
C LYS A 391 -9.48 -13.24 -6.94
N ARG A 392 -9.37 -12.94 -8.23
CA ARG A 392 -9.73 -13.79 -9.36
C ARG A 392 -8.50 -14.08 -10.21
N PHE A 393 -8.64 -14.90 -11.23
CA PHE A 393 -7.53 -15.28 -12.11
C PHE A 393 -6.87 -14.08 -12.78
N LYS A 394 -7.63 -13.02 -13.13
CA LYS A 394 -7.07 -11.75 -13.64
C LYS A 394 -6.04 -11.07 -12.73
N ASN A 395 -6.04 -11.39 -11.44
CA ASN A 395 -5.07 -10.85 -10.49
C ASN A 395 -3.73 -11.59 -10.52
N TYR A 396 -3.70 -12.83 -11.04
CA TYR A 396 -2.52 -13.70 -11.02
C TYR A 396 -1.91 -13.93 -12.41
N PHE A 397 -2.72 -13.85 -13.46
CA PHE A 397 -2.28 -14.14 -14.82
C PHE A 397 -2.32 -12.92 -15.74
N ASN A 398 -1.42 -12.90 -16.72
CA ASN A 398 -1.38 -11.93 -17.79
C ASN A 398 -2.30 -12.36 -18.94
N PHE A 399 -3.53 -11.85 -18.95
CA PHE A 399 -4.52 -12.15 -19.99
C PHE A 399 -4.22 -11.54 -21.36
N SER A 400 -3.17 -10.73 -21.50
CA SER A 400 -2.65 -10.36 -22.82
C SER A 400 -1.86 -11.49 -23.48
N HIS A 401 -1.45 -12.52 -22.73
CA HIS A 401 -0.75 -13.67 -23.29
C HIS A 401 -1.74 -14.64 -23.95
N PRO A 402 -1.56 -15.03 -25.24
CA PRO A 402 -2.54 -15.85 -25.98
C PRO A 402 -2.87 -17.18 -25.31
N LEU A 403 -1.87 -17.91 -24.79
CA LEU A 403 -2.10 -19.18 -24.09
C LEU A 403 -2.95 -19.02 -22.82
N ILE A 404 -2.84 -17.89 -22.11
CA ILE A 404 -3.67 -17.62 -20.93
C ILE A 404 -5.09 -17.27 -21.36
N ALA A 405 -5.24 -16.33 -22.30
CA ALA A 405 -6.54 -15.88 -22.78
C ALA A 405 -7.39 -17.01 -23.41
N ASN A 406 -6.74 -17.97 -24.07
CA ASN A 406 -7.42 -19.07 -24.75
C ASN A 406 -7.81 -20.23 -23.83
N ASN A 407 -7.22 -20.35 -22.64
CA ASN A 407 -7.40 -21.52 -21.75
C ASN A 407 -7.99 -21.18 -20.38
N LEU A 408 -7.86 -19.93 -19.92
CA LEU A 408 -8.31 -19.50 -18.60
C LEU A 408 -9.43 -18.46 -18.72
N ASP A 409 -10.31 -18.43 -17.73
CA ASP A 409 -11.29 -17.35 -17.57
C ASP A 409 -10.77 -16.33 -16.57
N SER A 410 -10.78 -15.06 -16.96
CA SER A 410 -10.33 -13.94 -16.14
C SER A 410 -11.16 -13.74 -14.86
N GLU A 411 -12.43 -14.14 -14.88
CA GLU A 411 -13.34 -14.00 -13.76
C GLU A 411 -13.41 -15.26 -12.87
N GLU A 412 -12.65 -16.30 -13.19
CA GLU A 412 -12.58 -17.51 -12.37
C GLU A 412 -12.05 -17.18 -10.96
N CYS A 413 -12.69 -17.77 -9.95
CA CYS A 413 -12.37 -17.51 -8.55
C CYS A 413 -11.01 -18.13 -8.20
N ALA A 414 -10.14 -17.36 -7.53
CA ALA A 414 -8.95 -17.94 -6.93
C ALA A 414 -9.26 -18.50 -5.53
N TRP A 415 -8.35 -19.31 -5.01
CA TRP A 415 -8.45 -19.92 -3.68
C TRP A 415 -7.13 -19.76 -2.91
N ALA A 416 -7.19 -19.92 -1.60
CA ALA A 416 -6.06 -19.74 -0.70
C ALA A 416 -5.28 -21.04 -0.50
N TYR A 417 -3.95 -20.96 -0.64
CA TYR A 417 -3.07 -22.14 -0.60
C TYR A 417 -2.34 -22.36 0.73
N GLY A 418 -2.68 -21.59 1.76
CA GLY A 418 -1.97 -21.63 3.05
C GLY A 418 -2.61 -22.50 4.14
N MET A 419 -3.84 -22.94 3.91
CA MET A 419 -4.48 -24.01 4.67
C MET A 419 -5.42 -24.72 3.72
N ASN A 420 -5.22 -26.03 3.57
CA ASN A 420 -5.96 -26.84 2.62
C ASN A 420 -6.15 -28.23 3.17
N VAL A 421 -7.35 -28.78 2.98
CA VAL A 421 -7.60 -30.21 3.17
C VAL A 421 -7.45 -30.90 1.83
N PHE A 422 -6.56 -31.88 1.74
CA PHE A 422 -6.31 -32.63 0.52
C PHE A 422 -6.75 -34.08 0.67
N ASP A 423 -7.62 -34.54 -0.21
CA ASP A 423 -7.90 -35.96 -0.44
C ASP A 423 -6.85 -36.51 -1.41
N LEU A 424 -5.81 -37.11 -0.83
CA LEU A 424 -4.69 -37.71 -1.56
C LEU A 424 -5.13 -38.95 -2.34
N HIS A 425 -6.13 -39.68 -1.87
CA HIS A 425 -6.68 -40.84 -2.58
C HIS A 425 -7.38 -40.42 -3.88
N ALA A 426 -8.15 -39.34 -3.86
CA ALA A 426 -8.71 -38.73 -5.05
C ALA A 426 -7.60 -38.13 -5.94
N TRP A 427 -6.63 -37.43 -5.34
CA TRP A 427 -5.53 -36.79 -6.07
C TRP A 427 -4.75 -37.78 -6.93
N ARG A 428 -4.41 -38.96 -6.39
CA ARG A 428 -3.67 -40.02 -7.12
C ARG A 428 -4.34 -40.46 -8.43
N LYS A 429 -5.64 -40.18 -8.63
CA LYS A 429 -6.42 -40.54 -9.83
C LYS A 429 -6.54 -39.40 -10.84
N THR A 430 -5.81 -38.31 -10.64
CA THR A 430 -5.88 -37.09 -11.47
C THR A 430 -4.55 -36.84 -12.18
N SER A 431 -4.55 -35.91 -13.14
CA SER A 431 -3.35 -35.40 -13.83
C SER A 431 -2.89 -34.04 -13.29
N ILE A 432 -3.24 -33.70 -12.04
CA ILE A 432 -2.95 -32.38 -11.44
C ILE A 432 -1.45 -32.07 -11.48
N ARG A 433 -0.59 -33.04 -11.12
CA ARG A 433 0.86 -32.85 -11.09
C ARG A 433 1.43 -32.63 -12.49
N GLU A 434 0.99 -33.42 -13.47
CA GLU A 434 1.39 -33.30 -14.86
C GLU A 434 0.97 -31.95 -15.45
N THR A 435 -0.26 -31.51 -15.18
CA THR A 435 -0.77 -30.19 -15.59
C THR A 435 0.05 -29.07 -14.93
N TYR A 436 0.34 -29.17 -13.64
CA TYR A 436 1.19 -28.21 -12.93
C TYR A 436 2.57 -28.06 -13.60
N HIS A 437 3.23 -29.18 -13.90
CA HIS A 437 4.54 -29.16 -14.56
C HIS A 437 4.48 -28.65 -15.99
N SER A 438 3.47 -29.04 -16.76
CA SER A 438 3.27 -28.57 -18.13
C SER A 438 3.17 -27.05 -18.18
N TRP A 439 2.28 -26.48 -17.38
CA TRP A 439 2.09 -25.02 -17.33
C TRP A 439 3.33 -24.29 -16.83
N LEU A 440 4.02 -24.82 -15.82
CA LEU A 440 5.27 -24.22 -15.36
C LEU A 440 6.31 -24.19 -16.48
N ARG A 441 6.49 -25.28 -17.23
CA ARG A 441 7.40 -25.34 -18.39
C ARG A 441 7.01 -24.34 -19.48
N GLU A 442 5.72 -24.20 -19.78
CA GLU A 442 5.26 -23.23 -20.78
C GLU A 442 5.54 -21.79 -20.33
N ASN A 443 5.29 -21.43 -19.07
CA ASN A 443 5.63 -20.10 -18.58
C ASN A 443 7.13 -19.82 -18.61
N LEU A 444 7.98 -20.83 -18.34
CA LEU A 444 9.43 -20.72 -18.46
C LEU A 444 9.89 -20.48 -19.89
N LYS A 445 9.35 -21.25 -20.86
CA LYS A 445 9.61 -21.05 -22.29
C LYS A 445 9.20 -19.65 -22.76
N SER A 446 8.13 -19.10 -22.17
CA SER A 446 7.65 -17.75 -22.45
C SER A 446 8.31 -16.66 -21.60
N ASN A 447 9.49 -16.91 -21.01
CA ASN A 447 10.23 -15.91 -20.21
C ASN A 447 9.42 -15.30 -19.05
N LEU A 448 8.58 -16.10 -18.38
CA LEU A 448 7.75 -15.67 -17.23
C LEU A 448 6.77 -14.53 -17.58
N THR A 449 6.20 -14.58 -18.78
CA THR A 449 5.24 -13.58 -19.27
C THR A 449 3.79 -13.93 -18.95
N MET A 450 3.46 -15.21 -18.70
CA MET A 450 2.09 -15.64 -18.37
C MET A 450 1.71 -15.30 -16.93
N TRP A 451 2.63 -15.54 -16.01
CA TRP A 451 2.65 -14.98 -14.66
C TRP A 451 4.12 -14.80 -14.28
N LYS A 452 4.38 -14.03 -13.23
CA LYS A 452 5.74 -13.86 -12.74
C LYS A 452 6.21 -15.17 -12.12
N LEU A 453 6.03 -15.35 -10.82
CA LEU A 453 6.61 -16.47 -10.09
C LEU A 453 5.74 -16.83 -8.88
N GLY A 454 6.07 -17.94 -8.20
CA GLY A 454 5.34 -18.48 -7.05
C GLY A 454 4.60 -19.78 -7.36
N THR A 455 4.13 -20.43 -6.30
CA THR A 455 3.47 -21.76 -6.36
C THR A 455 1.97 -21.67 -6.61
N LEU A 456 1.33 -20.58 -6.19
CA LEU A 456 -0.11 -20.42 -6.30
C LEU A 456 -0.59 -20.35 -7.76
N PRO A 457 -0.03 -19.51 -8.67
CA PRO A 457 -0.53 -19.45 -10.04
C PRO A 457 -0.56 -20.81 -10.77
N PRO A 458 0.52 -21.61 -10.82
CA PRO A 458 0.46 -22.92 -11.46
C PRO A 458 -0.47 -23.90 -10.71
N ALA A 459 -0.64 -23.76 -9.38
CA ALA A 459 -1.62 -24.54 -8.64
C ALA A 459 -3.08 -24.17 -8.97
N LEU A 460 -3.41 -22.88 -9.13
CA LEU A 460 -4.74 -22.44 -9.54
C LEU A 460 -5.16 -23.09 -10.87
N ILE A 461 -4.22 -23.20 -11.82
CA ILE A 461 -4.47 -23.88 -13.11
C ILE A 461 -4.59 -25.40 -12.91
N ALA A 462 -3.63 -26.01 -12.20
CA ALA A 462 -3.57 -27.46 -12.05
C ALA A 462 -4.77 -28.04 -11.30
N PHE A 463 -5.28 -27.33 -10.30
CA PHE A 463 -6.44 -27.74 -9.51
C PHE A 463 -7.77 -27.25 -10.08
N LYS A 464 -7.78 -26.64 -11.27
CA LYS A 464 -9.03 -26.20 -11.91
C LYS A 464 -9.99 -27.38 -12.04
N GLY A 465 -11.20 -27.22 -11.51
CA GLY A 465 -12.21 -28.28 -11.46
C GLY A 465 -11.98 -29.35 -10.38
N HIS A 466 -10.93 -29.24 -9.56
CA HIS A 466 -10.56 -30.16 -8.48
C HIS A 466 -10.61 -29.53 -7.08
N VAL A 467 -11.17 -28.32 -6.95
CA VAL A 467 -11.34 -27.63 -5.67
C VAL A 467 -12.82 -27.63 -5.24
N HIS A 468 -13.05 -27.90 -3.97
CA HIS A 468 -14.29 -27.66 -3.26
C HIS A 468 -14.11 -26.45 -2.34
N ALA A 469 -14.97 -25.44 -2.49
CA ALA A 469 -14.94 -24.26 -1.64
C ALA A 469 -15.41 -24.64 -0.23
N ILE A 470 -14.61 -24.34 0.79
CA ILE A 470 -14.99 -24.48 2.20
C ILE A 470 -15.34 -23.12 2.81
N ASP A 471 -15.99 -23.15 3.97
CA ASP A 471 -16.42 -21.94 4.68
C ASP A 471 -15.24 -20.98 4.96
N PRO A 472 -15.36 -19.68 4.67
CA PRO A 472 -14.31 -18.69 4.95
C PRO A 472 -13.86 -18.61 6.41
N GLU A 473 -14.69 -18.99 7.38
CA GLU A 473 -14.31 -19.04 8.80
C GLU A 473 -13.16 -20.02 9.08
N TRP A 474 -12.96 -21.01 8.21
CA TRP A 474 -11.85 -21.95 8.34
C TRP A 474 -10.48 -21.29 8.14
N HIS A 475 -10.38 -20.29 7.25
CA HIS A 475 -9.10 -19.69 6.87
C HIS A 475 -9.20 -18.19 6.64
N MET A 476 -8.90 -17.41 7.68
CA MET A 476 -8.81 -15.95 7.57
C MET A 476 -7.43 -15.52 7.08
N LEU A 477 -7.44 -14.69 6.05
CA LEU A 477 -6.26 -14.17 5.39
C LEU A 477 -6.09 -12.66 5.68
N GLY A 478 -4.93 -12.12 5.35
CA GLY A 478 -4.69 -10.67 5.29
C GLY A 478 -3.80 -10.11 6.39
N LEU A 479 -3.48 -10.90 7.42
CA LEU A 479 -2.83 -10.38 8.63
C LEU A 479 -1.38 -9.95 8.40
N GLY A 480 -0.75 -10.36 7.29
CA GLY A 480 0.60 -9.89 6.90
C GLY A 480 0.59 -8.72 5.91
N TYR A 481 -0.59 -8.23 5.51
CA TYR A 481 -0.75 -7.19 4.51
C TYR A 481 -1.38 -5.90 5.04
N GLN A 482 -2.36 -6.00 5.92
CA GLN A 482 -3.18 -4.88 6.36
C GLN A 482 -2.98 -4.55 7.83
N ASN A 483 -2.86 -3.25 8.13
CA ASN A 483 -2.83 -2.77 9.51
C ASN A 483 -4.23 -2.58 10.12
N LYS A 484 -5.26 -2.45 9.28
CA LYS A 484 -6.64 -2.30 9.74
C LYS A 484 -7.36 -3.62 9.52
N THR A 485 -7.39 -4.45 10.55
CA THR A 485 -8.07 -5.75 10.52
C THR A 485 -9.10 -5.81 11.65
N ASP A 486 -10.29 -6.33 11.37
CA ASP A 486 -11.31 -6.53 12.39
C ASP A 486 -10.87 -7.65 13.36
N ILE A 487 -10.57 -7.25 14.59
CA ILE A 487 -10.10 -8.15 15.65
C ILE A 487 -11.15 -9.19 16.02
N GLU A 488 -12.44 -8.88 15.93
CA GLU A 488 -13.48 -9.85 16.27
C GLU A 488 -13.55 -10.97 15.23
N SER A 489 -13.39 -10.64 13.94
CA SER A 489 -13.21 -11.65 12.90
C SER A 489 -11.95 -12.48 13.11
N VAL A 490 -10.83 -11.86 13.52
CA VAL A 490 -9.59 -12.59 13.86
C VAL A 490 -9.85 -13.59 14.99
N LYS A 491 -10.56 -13.21 16.06
CA LYS A 491 -10.87 -14.12 17.18
C LYS A 491 -11.81 -15.26 16.77
N ARG A 492 -12.71 -15.04 15.81
CA ARG A 492 -13.67 -16.06 15.35
C ARG A 492 -13.07 -17.06 14.38
N ALA A 493 -12.07 -16.69 13.59
CA ALA A 493 -11.49 -17.58 12.59
C ALA A 493 -10.81 -18.81 13.20
N ALA A 494 -10.99 -19.98 12.57
CA ALA A 494 -10.35 -21.23 12.99
C ALA A 494 -8.84 -21.20 12.76
N VAL A 495 -8.42 -20.71 11.59
CA VAL A 495 -7.02 -20.49 11.24
C VAL A 495 -6.84 -19.04 10.78
N ILE A 496 -5.92 -18.33 11.40
CA ILE A 496 -5.52 -16.98 10.98
C ILE A 496 -4.17 -17.03 10.28
N HIS A 497 -4.04 -16.31 9.18
CA HIS A 497 -2.89 -16.39 8.29
C HIS A 497 -2.24 -15.03 8.13
N TYR A 498 -0.99 -14.93 8.55
CA TYR A 498 -0.11 -13.76 8.37
C TYR A 498 0.49 -13.73 6.96
N ASN A 499 -0.29 -14.07 5.92
CA ASN A 499 0.16 -14.03 4.53
C ASN A 499 0.55 -12.59 4.17
N GLY A 500 1.67 -12.45 3.45
CA GLY A 500 2.28 -11.16 3.15
C GLY A 500 3.64 -10.95 3.81
N GLN A 501 4.09 -9.70 3.88
CA GLN A 501 5.45 -9.36 4.32
C GLN A 501 5.54 -9.11 5.84
N SER A 502 4.45 -8.70 6.47
CA SER A 502 4.41 -8.21 7.85
C SER A 502 4.24 -9.40 8.82
N LYS A 503 5.27 -10.23 8.94
CA LYS A 503 5.23 -11.43 9.80
C LYS A 503 5.25 -11.06 11.28
N PRO A 504 4.58 -11.83 12.15
CA PRO A 504 4.48 -11.48 13.58
C PRO A 504 5.82 -11.54 14.31
N TRP A 505 6.76 -12.37 13.84
CA TRP A 505 8.14 -12.47 14.34
C TRP A 505 9.11 -11.43 13.76
N LEU A 506 8.63 -10.48 12.95
CA LEU A 506 9.44 -9.41 12.39
C LEU A 506 9.07 -8.06 13.03
N PRO A 507 10.01 -7.10 13.07
CA PRO A 507 9.75 -5.75 13.57
C PRO A 507 8.61 -5.05 12.81
N ILE A 508 8.49 -5.33 11.51
CA ILE A 508 7.45 -4.78 10.62
C ILE A 508 6.08 -5.45 10.77
N GLY A 509 5.93 -6.46 11.64
CA GLY A 509 4.66 -7.09 11.95
C GLY A 509 3.73 -6.13 12.69
N PHE A 510 2.41 -6.26 12.49
CA PHE A 510 1.44 -5.38 13.12
C PHE A 510 1.27 -5.68 14.61
N GLU A 511 1.51 -4.68 15.46
CA GLU A 511 1.57 -4.85 16.92
C GLU A 511 0.28 -5.41 17.52
N HIS A 512 -0.88 -4.95 17.05
CA HIS A 512 -2.19 -5.39 17.54
C HIS A 512 -2.54 -6.84 17.15
N LEU A 513 -1.87 -7.42 16.15
CA LEU A 513 -2.05 -8.82 15.73
C LEU A 513 -1.00 -9.76 16.33
N ARG A 514 0.17 -9.24 16.68
CA ARG A 514 1.29 -10.02 17.23
C ARG A 514 0.92 -10.90 18.44
N PRO A 515 0.07 -10.47 19.40
CA PRO A 515 -0.33 -11.28 20.56
C PRO A 515 -0.98 -12.64 20.20
N PHE A 516 -1.67 -12.74 19.07
CA PHE A 516 -2.27 -14.00 18.65
C PHE A 516 -1.22 -15.05 18.28
N TRP A 517 -0.03 -14.62 17.86
CA TRP A 517 1.08 -15.49 17.52
C TRP A 517 2.03 -15.70 18.72
N THR A 518 2.41 -14.63 19.43
CA THR A 518 3.41 -14.72 20.52
C THR A 518 2.94 -15.54 21.71
N LYS A 519 1.62 -15.67 21.94
CA LYS A 519 1.09 -16.51 23.02
C LYS A 519 1.47 -18.00 22.90
N TYR A 520 1.88 -18.46 21.71
CA TYR A 520 2.34 -19.82 21.46
C TYR A 520 3.87 -19.97 21.42
N VAL A 521 4.62 -18.90 21.67
CA VAL A 521 6.07 -18.96 21.83
C VAL A 521 6.41 -19.43 23.25
N ASN A 522 7.24 -20.48 23.36
CA ASN A 522 7.68 -20.99 24.65
C ASN A 522 8.81 -20.14 25.26
N TYR A 523 8.46 -19.01 25.89
CA TYR A 523 9.42 -18.11 26.53
C TYR A 523 10.16 -18.72 27.74
N SER A 524 9.67 -19.83 28.28
CA SER A 524 10.36 -20.60 29.33
C SER A 524 11.54 -21.42 28.79
N SER A 525 11.62 -21.62 27.47
CA SER A 525 12.72 -22.33 26.82
C SER A 525 14.03 -21.54 26.93
N ASP A 526 15.08 -22.20 27.39
CA ASP A 526 16.43 -21.61 27.45
C ASP A 526 16.92 -21.13 26.09
N PHE A 527 16.54 -21.81 25.01
CA PHE A 527 16.89 -21.40 23.65
C PHE A 527 16.22 -20.09 23.26
N VAL A 528 14.93 -19.94 23.58
CA VAL A 528 14.14 -18.75 23.25
C VAL A 528 14.64 -17.53 24.04
N ARG A 529 14.85 -17.70 25.35
CA ARG A 529 15.36 -16.66 26.25
C ARG A 529 16.78 -16.23 25.88
N ASN A 530 17.71 -17.17 25.74
CA ASN A 530 19.12 -16.82 25.49
C ASN A 530 19.39 -16.32 24.07
N CYS A 531 18.49 -16.57 23.13
CA CYS A 531 18.56 -15.98 21.79
C CYS A 531 17.74 -14.69 21.66
N HIS A 532 17.22 -14.14 22.76
CA HIS A 532 16.48 -12.87 22.78
C HIS A 532 15.35 -12.84 21.73
N ILE A 533 14.62 -13.96 21.62
CA ILE A 533 13.53 -14.08 20.65
C ILE A 533 12.45 -13.06 21.00
N MET A 534 12.22 -12.11 20.10
CA MET A 534 11.21 -11.05 20.23
C MET A 534 11.47 -10.05 21.38
N GLU A 535 12.67 -10.04 21.97
CA GLU A 535 13.11 -8.94 22.82
C GLU A 535 13.64 -7.81 21.93
N THR A 536 13.07 -6.61 22.09
CA THR A 536 13.48 -5.37 21.41
C THR A 536 14.42 -4.55 22.26
#